data_AF-A0A2V7Y1R4-F1
#
_entry.id   AF-A0A2V7Y1R4-F1
#
_cell.length_a   1.000
_cell.length_b   1.000
_cell.length_c   1.000
_cell.angle_alpha   90.00
_cell.angle_beta   90.00
_cell.angle_gamma   90.00
#
_symmetry.space_group_name_H-M   'P 1'
#
loop_
_entity.id
_entity.type
_entity.pdbx_description
1 polymer ?
#
loop_
_entity_poly.entity_id
_entity_poly.type
_entity_poly.pdbx_seq_one_letter_code
_entity_poly.pdbx_strand_id
1 'polypeptide(L)'
;MYVIDASVEGLRIAHQGGVPQAGQAVRVAFDWEGQSIEVDGDVTSNNLHKLAKSADEKSTYHAGLRITRAIGESATALRQMIADIVARALDEQKANARGIPAGAAQVFQTGEGTDFLRCELVEGIWRRTSTSRPDQPSNGFTVSEAESPEEVDMLCEAYASADAAGKKLIRTMAEMSISKTEGVPTRRYNP
;
A
#
# COMPACT_ATOMS: atom_id res chain seq x y z
N MET A 1 -20.20 3.50 9.97
CA MET A 1 -20.30 2.64 8.77
C MET A 1 -18.94 2.63 8.12
N TYR A 2 -18.46 1.49 7.63
CA TYR A 2 -17.17 1.39 6.97
C TYR A 2 -17.28 0.52 5.70
N VAL A 3 -16.50 0.86 4.67
CA VAL A 3 -16.42 0.07 3.44
C VAL A 3 -15.51 -1.14 3.70
N ILE A 4 -15.98 -2.33 3.29
CA ILE A 4 -15.28 -3.61 3.44
C ILE A 4 -14.67 -4.02 2.11
N ASP A 5 -15.43 -3.84 1.03
CA ASP A 5 -15.07 -4.24 -0.32
C ASP A 5 -15.64 -3.20 -1.30
N ALA A 6 -14.92 -2.95 -2.38
CA ALA A 6 -15.27 -1.96 -3.37
C ALA A 6 -14.91 -2.44 -4.78
N SER A 7 -15.86 -2.26 -5.70
CA SER A 7 -15.66 -2.44 -7.13
C SER A 7 -16.24 -1.25 -7.88
N VAL A 8 -16.05 -1.21 -9.19
CA VAL A 8 -16.64 -0.18 -10.05
C VAL A 8 -18.17 -0.25 -10.07
N GLU A 9 -18.74 -1.43 -9.81
CA GLU A 9 -20.18 -1.69 -9.92
C GLU A 9 -20.89 -1.79 -8.56
N GLY A 10 -20.14 -1.94 -7.46
CA GLY A 10 -20.75 -2.21 -6.16
C GLY A 10 -19.83 -1.97 -4.99
N LEU A 11 -20.44 -1.86 -3.81
CA LEU A 11 -19.75 -1.73 -2.53
C LEU A 11 -20.30 -2.75 -1.54
N ARG A 12 -19.43 -3.24 -0.66
CA ARG A 12 -19.85 -3.95 0.55
C ARG A 12 -19.51 -3.08 1.74
N ILE A 13 -20.50 -2.80 2.57
CA ILE A 13 -20.34 -1.95 3.75
C ILE A 13 -20.71 -2.72 5.02
N ALA A 14 -20.06 -2.38 6.13
CA ALA A 14 -20.46 -2.77 7.46
C ALA A 14 -21.12 -1.61 8.19
N HIS A 15 -22.21 -1.89 8.88
CA HIS A 15 -22.96 -0.89 9.64
C HIS A 15 -23.60 -1.49 10.90
N GLN A 16 -23.90 -0.64 11.88
CA GLN A 16 -24.58 -1.02 13.13
C GLN A 16 -26.03 -0.49 13.20
N GLY A 17 -26.55 -0.03 12.05
CA GLY A 17 -27.83 0.65 11.88
C GLY A 17 -27.76 1.68 10.76
N GLY A 18 -28.89 2.26 10.34
CA GLY A 18 -28.93 3.41 9.43
C GLY A 18 -28.81 3.13 7.92
N VAL A 19 -28.79 1.86 7.48
CA VAL A 19 -28.82 1.50 6.05
C VAL A 19 -30.24 1.05 5.68
N PRO A 20 -30.82 1.52 4.55
CA PRO A 20 -32.12 1.07 4.07
C PRO A 20 -32.23 -0.44 3.83
N GLN A 21 -33.46 -0.93 3.69
CA GLN A 21 -33.71 -2.34 3.33
C GLN A 21 -33.29 -2.64 1.88
N ALA A 22 -33.11 -3.92 1.57
CA ALA A 22 -32.82 -4.35 0.21
C ALA A 22 -33.90 -3.86 -0.78
N GLY A 23 -33.47 -3.39 -1.95
CA GLY A 23 -34.30 -2.77 -2.98
C GLY A 23 -34.50 -1.26 -2.82
N GLN A 24 -34.00 -0.63 -1.75
CA GLN A 24 -34.09 0.81 -1.55
C GLN A 24 -32.82 1.52 -2.01
N ALA A 25 -33.00 2.74 -2.52
CA ALA A 25 -31.90 3.63 -2.86
C ALA A 25 -31.17 4.12 -1.61
N VAL A 26 -29.86 4.25 -1.70
CA VAL A 26 -28.98 4.75 -0.66
C VAL A 26 -27.85 5.55 -1.27
N ARG A 27 -27.43 6.58 -0.55
CA ARG A 27 -26.24 7.36 -0.86
C ARG A 27 -25.16 7.02 0.14
N VAL A 28 -23.96 6.72 -0.36
CA VAL A 28 -22.80 6.37 0.44
C VAL A 28 -21.69 7.37 0.11
N ALA A 29 -21.14 7.97 1.16
CA ALA A 29 -19.94 8.79 1.08
C ALA A 29 -18.87 8.19 2.00
N PHE A 30 -17.65 8.15 1.51
CA PHE A 30 -16.48 7.74 2.28
C PHE A 30 -15.23 8.43 1.74
N ASP A 31 -14.21 8.55 2.57
CA ASP A 31 -12.96 9.21 2.19
C ASP A 31 -11.86 8.16 1.96
N TRP A 32 -11.08 8.36 0.90
CA TRP A 32 -9.89 7.59 0.56
C TRP A 32 -8.74 8.55 0.26
N GLU A 33 -7.67 8.49 1.04
CA GLU A 33 -6.48 9.35 0.89
C GLU A 33 -6.80 10.86 0.78
N GLY A 34 -7.82 11.31 1.52
CA GLY A 34 -8.28 12.70 1.50
C GLY A 34 -9.16 13.07 0.29
N GLN A 35 -9.43 12.13 -0.61
CA GLN A 35 -10.44 12.27 -1.65
C GLN A 35 -11.78 11.70 -1.18
N SER A 36 -12.82 12.54 -1.22
CA SER A 36 -14.16 12.10 -0.91
C SER A 36 -14.80 11.39 -2.10
N ILE A 37 -15.29 10.17 -1.89
CA ILE A 37 -15.98 9.35 -2.89
C ILE A 37 -17.44 9.26 -2.48
N GLU A 38 -18.33 9.80 -3.33
CA GLU A 38 -19.77 9.81 -3.13
C GLU A 38 -20.47 9.06 -4.27
N VAL A 39 -21.29 8.08 -3.90
CA VAL A 39 -22.04 7.24 -4.83
C VAL A 39 -23.50 7.09 -4.41
N ASP A 40 -24.39 7.14 -5.40
CA ASP A 40 -25.77 6.66 -5.29
C ASP A 40 -25.82 5.18 -5.73
N GLY A 41 -26.64 4.41 -5.03
CA GLY A 41 -26.84 3.00 -5.36
C GLY A 41 -28.10 2.42 -4.73
N ASP A 42 -28.36 1.15 -5.04
CA ASP A 42 -29.44 0.39 -4.43
C ASP A 42 -28.87 -0.67 -3.50
N VAL A 43 -29.48 -0.85 -2.34
CA VAL A 43 -29.14 -1.94 -1.42
C VAL A 43 -29.58 -3.26 -2.07
N THR A 44 -28.64 -4.16 -2.36
CA THR A 44 -28.94 -5.48 -2.96
C THR A 44 -29.15 -6.55 -1.91
N SER A 45 -28.46 -6.43 -0.77
CA SER A 45 -28.55 -7.36 0.34
C SER A 45 -28.21 -6.67 1.65
N ASN A 46 -28.76 -7.18 2.75
CA ASN A 46 -28.44 -6.72 4.09
C ASN A 46 -28.50 -7.91 5.05
N ASN A 47 -27.35 -8.38 5.52
CA ASN A 47 -27.21 -9.60 6.31
C ASN A 47 -26.59 -9.29 7.68
N LEU A 48 -27.15 -9.88 8.73
CA LEU A 48 -26.55 -9.83 10.06
C LEU A 48 -25.20 -10.58 10.03
N HIS A 49 -24.13 -9.89 10.39
CA HIS A 49 -22.79 -10.45 10.44
C HIS A 49 -22.36 -10.81 11.86
N LYS A 50 -22.66 -9.95 12.83
CA LYS A 50 -22.39 -10.19 14.26
C LYS A 50 -23.61 -9.80 15.06
N LEU A 51 -24.20 -10.75 15.78
CA LEU A 51 -25.27 -10.48 16.74
C LEU A 51 -24.65 -9.94 18.03
N ALA A 52 -25.26 -8.90 18.59
CA ALA A 52 -24.97 -8.43 19.94
C ALA A 52 -25.13 -9.57 20.95
N LYS A 53 -24.10 -9.81 21.79
CA LYS A 53 -24.15 -10.84 22.84
C LYS A 53 -24.53 -10.29 24.21
N SER A 54 -24.56 -8.97 24.37
CA SER A 54 -24.97 -8.25 25.57
C SER A 54 -25.71 -6.96 25.21
N ALA A 55 -26.39 -6.35 26.18
CA ALA A 55 -27.13 -5.10 25.98
C ALA A 55 -26.24 -3.91 25.56
N ASP A 56 -24.94 -3.97 25.87
CA ASP A 56 -23.96 -2.93 25.54
C ASP A 56 -23.28 -3.15 24.17
N GLU A 57 -23.45 -4.32 23.56
CA GLU A 57 -22.88 -4.64 22.26
C GLU A 57 -23.88 -4.32 21.14
N LYS A 58 -23.40 -3.71 20.05
CA LYS A 58 -24.25 -3.46 18.87
C LYS A 58 -24.07 -4.56 17.83
N SER A 59 -25.18 -5.00 17.25
CA SER A 59 -25.15 -5.91 16.10
C SER A 59 -24.51 -5.25 14.89
N THR A 60 -23.59 -5.95 14.23
CA THR A 60 -22.97 -5.50 12.97
C THR A 60 -23.63 -6.23 11.81
N TYR A 61 -24.02 -5.47 10.80
CA TYR A 61 -24.64 -5.94 9.57
C TYR A 61 -23.74 -5.62 8.39
N HIS A 62 -23.75 -6.49 7.38
CA HIS A 62 -23.09 -6.28 6.11
C HIS A 62 -24.14 -6.05 5.03
N ALA A 63 -24.08 -4.90 4.39
CA ALA A 63 -24.94 -4.57 3.25
C ALA A 63 -24.13 -4.56 1.95
N GLY A 64 -24.71 -5.15 0.90
CA GLY A 64 -24.24 -4.99 -0.47
C GLY A 64 -24.98 -3.84 -1.14
N LEU A 65 -24.25 -2.94 -1.78
CA LEU A 65 -24.78 -1.89 -2.63
C LEU A 65 -24.40 -2.17 -4.08
N ARG A 66 -25.31 -1.91 -5.00
CA ARG A 66 -25.02 -1.75 -6.43
C ARG A 66 -24.97 -0.27 -6.74
N ILE A 67 -23.86 0.20 -7.28
CA ILE A 67 -23.67 1.60 -7.65
C ILE A 67 -24.49 1.88 -8.91
N THR A 68 -25.34 2.90 -8.84
CA THR A 68 -26.13 3.38 -9.99
C THR A 68 -25.54 4.67 -10.56
N ARG A 69 -24.93 5.50 -9.72
CA ARG A 69 -24.31 6.76 -10.14
C ARG A 69 -23.20 7.18 -9.18
N ALA A 70 -22.05 7.56 -9.70
CA ALA A 70 -21.02 8.26 -8.94
C ALA A 70 -21.17 9.79 -9.10
N ILE A 71 -20.94 10.55 -8.03
CA ILE A 71 -21.18 12.00 -7.99
C ILE A 71 -19.88 12.77 -8.25
N GLY A 72 -19.90 13.69 -9.21
CA GLY A 72 -18.72 14.51 -9.56
C GLY A 72 -17.52 13.65 -9.98
N GLU A 73 -16.36 13.92 -9.39
CA GLU A 73 -15.11 13.19 -9.66
C GLU A 73 -15.02 11.81 -8.96
N SER A 74 -16.05 11.43 -8.21
CA SER A 74 -16.06 10.17 -7.44
C SER A 74 -15.89 8.93 -8.32
N ALA A 75 -16.34 8.99 -9.59
CA ALA A 75 -16.15 7.88 -10.53
C ALA A 75 -14.67 7.63 -10.82
N THR A 76 -13.90 8.71 -10.99
CA THR A 76 -12.47 8.67 -11.27
C THR A 76 -11.70 8.29 -10.01
N ALA A 77 -12.04 8.89 -8.87
CA ALA A 77 -11.44 8.56 -7.58
C ALA A 77 -11.67 7.10 -7.19
N LEU A 78 -12.88 6.55 -7.39
CA LEU A 78 -13.19 5.14 -7.13
C LEU A 78 -12.35 4.21 -8.00
N ARG A 79 -12.20 4.50 -9.30
CA ARG A 79 -11.35 3.71 -10.21
C ARG A 79 -9.88 3.77 -9.81
N GLN A 80 -9.39 4.95 -9.43
CA GLN A 80 -8.02 5.15 -8.99
C GLN A 80 -7.75 4.34 -7.71
N MET A 81 -8.62 4.47 -6.71
CA MET A 81 -8.55 3.68 -5.48
C MET A 81 -8.46 2.17 -5.77
N ILE A 82 -9.32 1.65 -6.65
CA ILE A 82 -9.29 0.22 -7.01
C ILE A 82 -7.96 -0.14 -7.67
N ALA A 83 -7.46 0.68 -8.59
CA ALA A 83 -6.19 0.46 -9.25
C ALA A 83 -5.01 0.44 -8.26
N ASP A 84 -4.99 1.38 -7.31
CA ASP A 84 -3.92 1.49 -6.30
C ASP A 84 -3.93 0.28 -5.35
N ILE A 85 -5.12 -0.15 -4.90
CA ILE A 85 -5.26 -1.33 -4.05
C ILE A 85 -4.83 -2.60 -4.79
N VAL A 86 -5.22 -2.76 -6.07
CA VAL A 86 -4.83 -3.92 -6.88
C VAL A 86 -3.33 -3.92 -7.16
N ALA A 87 -2.75 -2.77 -7.51
CA ALA A 87 -1.31 -2.65 -7.74
C ALA A 87 -0.53 -3.05 -6.47
N ARG A 88 -0.93 -2.52 -5.31
CA ARG A 88 -0.34 -2.87 -4.02
C ARG A 88 -0.47 -4.37 -3.71
N ALA A 89 -1.66 -4.94 -3.89
CA ALA A 89 -1.90 -6.36 -3.63
C ALA A 89 -1.09 -7.27 -4.57
N LEU A 90 -0.92 -6.88 -5.84
CA LEU A 90 -0.10 -7.62 -6.79
C LEU A 90 1.39 -7.56 -6.42
N ASP A 91 1.87 -6.43 -5.93
CA ASP A 91 3.26 -6.28 -5.50
C ASP A 91 3.53 -7.07 -4.21
N GLU A 92 2.59 -7.09 -3.27
CA GLU A 92 2.61 -7.97 -2.09
C GLU A 92 2.60 -9.45 -2.49
N GLN A 93 1.77 -9.83 -3.47
CA GLN A 93 1.71 -11.21 -3.96
C GLN A 93 3.01 -11.64 -4.63
N LYS A 94 3.65 -10.76 -5.41
CA LYS A 94 4.97 -11.00 -6.00
C LYS A 94 6.05 -11.14 -4.93
N ALA A 95 5.99 -10.35 -3.86
CA ALA A 95 6.94 -10.44 -2.74
C ALA A 95 6.80 -11.77 -1.99
N ASN A 96 5.57 -12.17 -1.66
CA ASN A 96 5.27 -13.43 -0.98
C ASN A 96 5.63 -14.65 -1.83
N ALA A 97 5.35 -14.63 -3.14
CA ALA A 97 5.72 -15.71 -4.07
C ALA A 97 7.25 -15.86 -4.26
N ARG A 98 8.01 -14.82 -3.95
CA ARG A 98 9.49 -14.83 -3.96
C ARG A 98 10.10 -15.12 -2.58
N GLY A 99 9.28 -15.38 -1.56
CA GLY A 99 9.73 -15.66 -0.19
C GLY A 99 10.28 -14.45 0.55
N ILE A 100 9.93 -13.24 0.13
CA ILE A 100 10.39 -11.99 0.75
C ILE A 100 9.26 -11.51 1.68
N PRO A 101 9.54 -11.29 2.98
CA PRO A 101 8.55 -10.73 3.90
C PRO A 101 7.97 -9.42 3.35
N ALA A 102 6.68 -9.17 3.58
CA ALA A 102 5.91 -8.06 3.04
C ALA A 102 6.43 -6.64 3.36
N GLY A 103 7.54 -6.51 4.11
CA GLY A 103 8.22 -5.24 4.40
C GLY A 103 9.22 -4.78 3.34
N ALA A 104 9.48 -5.54 2.27
CA ALA A 104 10.43 -5.12 1.22
C ALA A 104 9.77 -4.51 -0.03
N ALA A 105 8.44 -4.57 -0.15
CA ALA A 105 7.70 -4.10 -1.34
C ALA A 105 7.07 -2.71 -1.17
N GLN A 106 6.93 -2.25 0.06
CA GLN A 106 6.88 -0.83 0.41
C GLN A 106 8.23 -0.64 1.09
N VAL A 107 9.22 0.01 0.51
CA VAL A 107 9.33 1.46 0.51
C VAL A 107 10.38 1.79 -0.56
N PHE A 108 9.96 2.32 -1.70
CA PHE A 108 10.85 3.13 -2.54
C PHE A 108 10.48 4.58 -2.24
N GLN A 109 10.77 5.03 -1.02
CA GLN A 109 10.79 6.44 -0.74
C GLN A 109 11.97 7.01 -1.52
N THR A 110 11.64 7.81 -2.53
CA THR A 110 12.59 8.61 -3.27
C THR A 110 13.32 9.49 -2.26
N GLY A 111 14.56 9.13 -1.93
CA GLY A 111 15.36 9.84 -0.95
C GLY A 111 15.56 11.30 -1.39
N GLU A 112 14.96 12.24 -0.65
CA GLU A 112 15.31 13.66 -0.77
C GLU A 112 16.73 13.96 -0.25
N GLY A 113 17.35 13.01 0.48
CA GLY A 113 18.69 13.14 1.04
C GLY A 113 19.82 13.03 0.00
N THR A 114 20.92 13.75 0.24
CA THR A 114 22.21 13.54 -0.44
C THR A 114 23.07 12.48 0.24
N ASP A 115 22.57 11.93 1.35
CA ASP A 115 23.27 10.98 2.20
C ASP A 115 22.67 9.59 2.00
N PHE A 116 23.56 8.62 1.83
CA PHE A 116 23.26 7.24 1.51
C PHE A 116 23.91 6.32 2.53
N LEU A 117 23.28 5.19 2.78
CA LEU A 117 23.88 4.12 3.56
C LEU A 117 24.42 3.05 2.61
N ARG A 118 25.74 2.84 2.63
CA ARG A 118 26.41 1.79 1.87
C ARG A 118 26.60 0.56 2.73
N CYS A 119 26.02 -0.55 2.28
CA CYS A 119 26.10 -1.86 2.91
C CYS A 119 26.98 -2.77 2.06
N GLU A 120 28.14 -3.17 2.60
CA GLU A 120 29.10 -4.05 1.94
C GLU A 120 29.25 -5.35 2.71
N LEU A 121 29.15 -6.47 2.01
CA LEU A 121 29.44 -7.78 2.57
C LEU A 121 30.92 -8.10 2.33
N VAL A 122 31.72 -8.11 3.41
CA VAL A 122 33.15 -8.39 3.38
C VAL A 122 33.41 -9.59 4.28
N GLU A 123 33.92 -10.69 3.71
CA GLU A 123 34.23 -11.93 4.46
C GLU A 123 33.06 -12.48 5.30
N GLY A 124 31.83 -12.30 4.80
CA GLY A 124 30.61 -12.75 5.50
C GLY A 124 30.12 -11.79 6.59
N ILE A 125 30.77 -10.64 6.77
CA ILE A 125 30.41 -9.61 7.74
C ILE A 125 29.86 -8.38 7.00
N TRP A 126 28.74 -7.85 7.47
CA TRP A 126 28.17 -6.62 6.94
C TRP A 126 28.90 -5.40 7.50
N ARG A 127 29.43 -4.57 6.60
CA ARG A 127 29.97 -3.24 6.90
C ARG A 127 28.99 -2.18 6.39
N ARG A 128 28.55 -1.31 7.30
CA ARG A 128 27.65 -0.19 6.99
C ARG A 128 28.42 1.13 7.12
N THR A 129 28.37 1.95 6.08
CA THR A 129 29.07 3.24 6.06
C THR A 129 28.16 4.29 5.42
N SER A 130 27.90 5.39 6.12
CA SER A 130 27.24 6.55 5.50
C SER A 130 28.17 7.16 4.45
N THR A 131 27.63 7.46 3.28
CA THR A 131 28.36 7.97 2.10
C THR A 131 27.49 8.95 1.35
N SER A 132 28.10 9.97 0.74
CA SER A 132 27.41 10.88 -0.17
C SER A 132 27.43 10.39 -1.62
N ARG A 133 28.01 9.21 -1.87
CA ARG A 133 28.15 8.64 -3.21
C ARG A 133 27.07 7.58 -3.48
N PRO A 134 26.27 7.71 -4.55
CA PRO A 134 25.21 6.76 -4.87
C PRO A 134 25.71 5.51 -5.63
N ASP A 135 27.02 5.34 -5.83
CA ASP A 135 27.53 4.18 -6.58
C ASP A 135 27.31 2.87 -5.83
N GLN A 136 26.78 1.89 -6.54
CA GLN A 136 26.51 0.57 -5.99
C GLN A 136 27.79 -0.28 -5.88
N PRO A 137 28.15 -0.81 -4.70
CA PRO A 137 29.29 -1.72 -4.56
C PRO A 137 29.07 -3.06 -5.27
N SER A 138 30.16 -3.68 -5.73
CA SER A 138 30.11 -5.01 -6.36
C SER A 138 29.83 -6.15 -5.37
N ASN A 139 30.06 -5.93 -4.08
CA ASN A 139 29.86 -6.86 -2.96
C ASN A 139 28.73 -6.42 -2.02
N GLY A 140 27.80 -5.59 -2.47
CA GLY A 140 26.66 -5.17 -1.67
C GLY A 140 25.70 -4.27 -2.43
N PHE A 141 25.15 -3.28 -1.71
CA PHE A 141 24.25 -2.26 -2.25
C PHE A 141 24.35 -0.95 -1.46
N THR A 142 23.83 0.13 -2.04
CA THR A 142 23.72 1.46 -1.43
C THR A 142 22.26 1.91 -1.49
N VAL A 143 21.72 2.39 -0.37
CA VAL A 143 20.33 2.85 -0.23
C VAL A 143 20.28 4.25 0.37
N SER A 144 19.11 4.89 0.35
CA SER A 144 18.90 6.17 1.03
C SER A 144 19.18 6.03 2.54
N GLU A 145 19.79 7.04 3.16
CA GLU A 145 19.92 7.06 4.63
C GLU A 145 18.55 7.26 5.34
N ALA A 146 17.50 7.61 4.60
CA ALA A 146 16.14 7.69 5.11
C ALA A 146 15.47 6.32 5.32
N GLU A 147 16.05 5.23 4.81
CA GLU A 147 15.53 3.87 5.03
C GLU A 147 15.65 3.49 6.51
N SER A 148 14.67 2.75 7.03
CA SER A 148 14.70 2.32 8.43
C SER A 148 15.80 1.27 8.67
N PRO A 149 16.36 1.19 9.89
CA PRO A 149 17.36 0.17 10.22
C PRO A 149 16.87 -1.27 9.99
N GLU A 150 15.59 -1.53 10.25
CA GLU A 150 14.97 -2.85 10.07
C GLU A 150 14.90 -3.26 8.58
N GLU A 151 14.62 -2.32 7.69
CA GLU A 151 14.62 -2.54 6.24
C GLU A 151 16.03 -2.81 5.71
N VAL A 152 17.02 -2.06 6.21
CA VAL A 152 18.43 -2.28 5.88
C VAL A 152 18.90 -3.67 6.33
N ASP A 153 18.50 -4.11 7.53
CA ASP A 153 18.78 -5.46 8.04
C ASP A 153 18.18 -6.53 7.12
N MET A 154 16.92 -6.37 6.72
CA MET A 154 16.23 -7.31 5.82
C MET A 154 16.91 -7.40 4.45
N LEU A 155 17.31 -6.26 3.87
CA LEU A 155 18.03 -6.24 2.59
C LEU A 155 19.42 -6.90 2.69
N CYS A 156 20.10 -6.73 3.82
CA CYS A 156 21.36 -7.41 4.12
C CYS A 156 21.17 -8.95 4.17
N GLU A 157 20.13 -9.44 4.84
CA GLU A 157 19.84 -10.88 4.90
C GLU A 157 19.45 -11.46 3.53
N ALA A 158 18.59 -10.75 2.79
CA ALA A 158 18.18 -11.14 1.44
C ALA A 158 19.38 -11.18 0.47
N TYR A 159 20.27 -10.18 0.53
CA TYR A 159 21.46 -10.16 -0.31
C TYR A 159 22.44 -11.28 0.04
N ALA A 160 22.59 -11.62 1.33
CA ALA A 160 23.49 -12.68 1.76
C ALA A 160 23.01 -14.07 1.29
N SER A 161 21.70 -14.31 1.32
CA SER A 161 21.08 -15.59 0.92
C SER A 161 20.83 -15.72 -0.59
N ALA A 162 20.83 -14.61 -1.34
CA ALA A 162 20.58 -14.60 -2.77
C ALA A 162 21.75 -15.16 -3.62
N ASP A 163 21.39 -15.73 -4.76
CA ASP A 163 22.32 -16.12 -5.83
C ASP A 163 22.80 -14.89 -6.63
N ALA A 164 23.63 -15.10 -7.66
CA ALA A 164 24.17 -14.00 -8.46
C ALA A 164 23.09 -13.15 -9.15
N ALA A 165 21.97 -13.77 -9.55
CA ALA A 165 20.86 -13.08 -10.19
C ALA A 165 20.06 -12.25 -9.18
N GLY A 166 19.77 -12.80 -8.01
CA GLY A 166 19.10 -12.10 -6.91
C GLY A 166 19.94 -10.95 -6.36
N LYS A 167 21.25 -11.13 -6.18
CA LYS A 167 22.18 -10.05 -5.79
C LYS A 167 22.20 -8.90 -6.79
N LYS A 168 22.18 -9.23 -8.08
CA LYS A 168 22.10 -8.22 -9.16
C LYS A 168 20.77 -7.47 -9.11
N LEU A 169 19.66 -8.17 -8.90
CA LEU A 169 18.34 -7.55 -8.80
C LEU A 169 18.25 -6.60 -7.60
N ILE A 170 18.69 -7.03 -6.41
CA ILE A 170 18.71 -6.19 -5.20
C ILE A 170 19.51 -4.91 -5.45
N ARG A 171 20.68 -5.03 -6.11
CA ARG A 171 21.50 -3.88 -6.47
C ARG A 171 20.80 -2.91 -7.43
N THR A 172 20.16 -3.44 -8.48
CA THR A 172 19.41 -2.60 -9.44
C THR A 172 18.24 -1.90 -8.77
N MET A 173 17.52 -2.58 -7.87
CA MET A 173 16.41 -1.98 -7.12
C MET A 173 16.92 -0.88 -6.19
N ALA A 174 18.00 -1.13 -5.44
CA ALA A 174 18.64 -0.12 -4.60
C ALA A 174 19.17 1.09 -5.40
N GLU A 175 19.68 0.85 -6.61
CA GLU A 175 20.08 1.92 -7.53
C GLU A 175 18.90 2.77 -7.98
N MET A 176 17.74 2.16 -8.21
CA MET A 176 16.51 2.87 -8.55
C MET A 176 15.94 3.67 -7.37
N SER A 177 16.12 3.23 -6.12
CA SER A 177 15.64 3.97 -4.93
C SER A 177 16.38 5.29 -4.71
N ILE A 178 17.65 5.34 -5.09
CA ILE A 178 18.52 6.51 -4.92
C ILE A 178 18.68 7.34 -6.21
N SER A 179 18.25 6.82 -7.37
CA SER A 179 18.33 7.53 -8.65
C SER A 179 17.20 8.56 -8.79
N LYS A 180 17.57 9.84 -8.84
CA LYS A 180 16.69 11.00 -9.07
C LYS A 180 16.21 11.16 -10.52
N THR A 181 16.00 10.08 -11.26
CA THR A 181 15.43 10.15 -12.62
C THR A 181 13.92 10.41 -12.51
N GLU A 182 13.59 11.70 -12.59
CA GLU A 182 12.25 12.30 -12.68
C GLU A 182 11.25 11.86 -11.62
N GLY A 183 11.32 12.52 -10.46
CA GLY A 183 10.20 12.58 -9.54
C GLY A 183 8.97 13.17 -10.25
N VAL A 184 7.88 12.40 -10.28
CA VAL A 184 6.55 12.98 -10.47
C VAL A 184 6.38 14.04 -9.37
N PRO A 185 5.98 15.28 -9.67
CA PRO A 185 6.02 16.36 -8.69
C PRO A 185 5.05 16.09 -7.54
N THR A 186 5.58 15.63 -6.41
CA THR A 186 4.86 15.59 -5.14
C THR A 186 4.78 17.01 -4.60
N ARG A 187 3.59 17.60 -4.72
CA ARG A 187 3.31 18.95 -4.25
C ARG A 187 3.39 18.97 -2.72
N ARG A 188 4.46 19.54 -2.18
CA ARG A 188 4.62 19.81 -0.74
C ARG A 188 3.48 20.70 -0.24
N TYR A 189 2.67 20.18 0.68
CA TYR A 189 1.68 20.94 1.45
C TYR A 189 2.41 21.76 2.52
N ASN A 190 2.10 23.05 2.61
CA ASN A 190 2.47 23.92 3.73
C ASN A 190 1.15 24.32 4.43
N PRO A 191 1.11 24.32 5.77
CA PRO A 191 -0.07 24.02 6.58
C PRO A 191 -1.26 24.96 6.42
#